data_AF-A0A7K1J794-F1
#
_entry.id   AF-A0A7K1J794-F1
#
_cell.length_a   1.000
_cell.length_b   1.000
_cell.length_c   1.000
_cell.angle_alpha   90.00
_cell.angle_beta   90.00
_cell.angle_gamma   90.00
#
_symmetry.space_group_name_H-M   'P 1'
#
loop_
_entity.id
_entity.type
_entity.pdbx_description
1 polymer ?
#
loop_
_entity_poly.entity_id
_entity_poly.type
_entity_poly.pdbx_seq_one_letter_code
_entity_poly.pdbx_strand_id
1 'polypeptide(L)'
;MRRTCRTVTPNNSEEENVDNNSTMVANGGETGTQTELINPTEIASMGRKPPTSHRKPSGDDEHAFYKRLVIISVVMLAIFAVLITVIVGIDRHHQSVISEKRSTCEQSVTKLDDKVAAYRDLVGADAAVANTVSDIDVKDSAVVKQLDAQLSAEVPATVNCDVASAADLDNRIAQAAEASTWYDEHTVSLKNAIDEVNMSRELKQVDDAHDSLETLLRDASNVLNSAKGHVTSENVWNDLSKLIGEGSAMASEEDLTKINSYVDDLNVKINEVKQSNEEKLRQEEQEKADAAKRAAEQKAAQEKVAQEKAKQEKKR
;
A
#
# COMPACT_ATOMS: atom_id res chain seq x y z
N MET A 1 -18.57 4.39 37.12
CA MET A 1 -17.81 5.66 37.20
C MET A 1 -17.83 6.30 35.83
N ARG A 2 -18.35 7.53 35.77
CA ARG A 2 -18.68 8.31 34.56
C ARG A 2 -17.48 9.14 34.11
N ARG A 3 -17.21 9.21 32.80
CA ARG A 3 -16.62 10.35 32.09
C ARG A 3 -17.23 10.38 30.68
N THR A 4 -18.40 11.01 30.52
CA THR A 4 -18.62 12.40 30.03
C THR A 4 -18.27 12.61 28.56
N CYS A 5 -19.32 12.54 27.74
CA CYS A 5 -19.42 13.12 26.42
C CYS A 5 -19.16 14.63 26.44
N ARG A 6 -18.60 15.17 25.35
CA ARG A 6 -18.73 16.58 24.98
C ARG A 6 -19.07 16.66 23.50
N THR A 7 -20.33 16.95 23.22
CA THR A 7 -20.82 17.54 21.97
C THR A 7 -21.06 19.03 22.24
N VAL A 8 -20.53 19.92 21.40
CA VAL A 8 -21.07 21.27 21.18
C VAL A 8 -20.87 21.62 19.71
N THR A 9 -21.97 22.10 19.15
CA THR A 9 -22.41 22.37 17.78
C THR A 9 -21.77 23.58 17.09
N PRO A 10 -22.00 23.74 15.76
CA PRO A 10 -21.43 24.79 14.93
C PRO A 10 -22.19 26.11 15.10
N ASN A 11 -21.56 27.24 14.78
CA ASN A 11 -22.26 28.51 14.69
C ASN A 11 -21.93 29.23 13.38
N ASN A 12 -23.01 29.50 12.66
CA ASN A 12 -23.14 30.29 11.46
C ASN A 12 -23.36 31.75 11.88
N SER A 13 -22.74 32.75 11.25
CA SER A 13 -23.17 34.15 11.30
C SER A 13 -22.58 34.92 10.13
N GLU A 14 -23.44 35.20 9.15
CA GLU A 14 -23.38 36.34 8.24
C GLU A 14 -23.42 37.68 9.01
N GLU A 15 -22.76 38.70 8.45
CA GLU A 15 -23.02 40.16 8.47
C GLU A 15 -21.68 40.86 8.20
N GLU A 16 -21.44 41.32 6.96
CA GLU A 16 -21.74 42.70 6.51
C GLU A 16 -20.99 43.77 7.32
N ASN A 17 -19.89 44.28 6.75
CA ASN A 17 -19.71 45.73 6.68
C ASN A 17 -18.75 46.17 5.58
N VAL A 18 -19.28 47.12 4.82
CA VAL A 18 -18.68 47.97 3.81
C VAL A 18 -17.85 49.03 4.54
N ASP A 19 -16.61 49.29 4.08
CA ASP A 19 -16.18 50.66 3.78
C ASP A 19 -14.79 50.72 3.13
N ASN A 20 -14.82 51.06 1.84
CA ASN A 20 -14.05 52.14 1.22
C ASN A 20 -12.58 52.33 1.63
N ASN A 21 -11.67 51.89 0.76
CA ASN A 21 -10.51 52.72 0.43
C ASN A 21 -10.22 52.69 -1.07
N SER A 22 -10.52 53.82 -1.70
CA SER A 22 -10.06 54.29 -3.00
C SER A 22 -8.59 53.96 -3.28
N THR A 23 -8.27 53.58 -4.51
CA THR A 23 -7.52 54.46 -5.44
C THR A 23 -7.58 53.84 -6.83
N MET A 24 -8.40 54.43 -7.69
CA MET A 24 -8.44 54.18 -9.12
C MET A 24 -7.34 55.03 -9.77
N VAL A 25 -6.49 54.42 -10.59
CA VAL A 25 -5.58 55.15 -11.49
C VAL A 25 -6.14 55.03 -12.89
N ALA A 26 -6.98 55.99 -13.25
CA ALA A 26 -7.34 56.30 -14.63
C ALA A 26 -7.00 57.78 -14.83
N ASN A 27 -6.01 58.07 -15.68
CA ASN A 27 -5.70 59.43 -16.11
C ASN A 27 -5.89 59.52 -17.62
N GLY A 28 -7.03 60.11 -18.00
CA GLY A 28 -7.23 60.80 -19.26
C GLY A 28 -7.88 62.14 -18.93
N GLY A 29 -7.40 63.23 -19.55
CA GLY A 29 -8.10 64.52 -19.53
C GLY A 29 -7.23 65.73 -19.20
N GLU A 30 -6.64 66.31 -20.26
CA GLU A 30 -6.71 67.74 -20.61
C GLU A 30 -6.16 68.86 -19.70
N THR A 31 -5.22 69.60 -20.30
CA THR A 31 -5.12 71.08 -20.41
C THR A 31 -5.10 71.97 -19.16
N GLY A 32 -4.01 72.74 -19.04
CA GLY A 32 -4.14 74.20 -19.04
C GLY A 32 -3.70 74.96 -17.79
N THR A 33 -2.63 75.75 -17.97
CA THR A 33 -2.34 77.07 -17.35
C THR A 33 -1.77 77.14 -15.92
N GLN A 34 -0.47 77.48 -15.82
CA GLN A 34 0.06 78.60 -15.04
C GLN A 34 1.57 78.77 -15.33
N THR A 35 1.93 79.81 -16.08
CA THR A 35 2.68 81.00 -15.61
C THR A 35 4.11 80.72 -15.16
N GLU A 36 5.06 80.95 -16.08
CA GLU A 36 6.41 81.35 -15.71
C GLU A 36 6.69 82.74 -16.31
N LEU A 37 7.32 83.55 -15.46
CA LEU A 37 7.51 84.99 -15.50
C LEU A 37 8.22 85.51 -16.77
N ILE A 38 7.66 86.58 -17.32
CA ILE A 38 8.34 87.49 -18.25
C ILE A 38 9.10 88.54 -17.43
N ASN A 39 10.42 88.65 -17.65
CA ASN A 39 11.27 89.73 -17.15
C ASN A 39 11.23 90.93 -18.15
N PRO A 40 10.93 92.18 -17.72
CA PRO A 40 10.56 93.27 -18.62
C PRO A 40 11.68 94.21 -19.14
N THR A 41 12.98 93.86 -19.17
CA THR A 41 14.06 94.83 -19.53
C THR A 41 14.92 94.54 -20.77
N GLU A 42 14.39 93.94 -21.84
CA GLU A 42 15.13 93.75 -23.11
C GLU A 42 14.27 94.11 -24.35
N ILE A 43 13.50 95.21 -24.33
CA ILE A 43 12.79 95.72 -25.52
C ILE A 43 13.12 97.20 -25.74
N ALA A 44 14.35 97.50 -26.15
CA ALA A 44 14.72 98.83 -26.65
C ALA A 44 15.96 98.79 -27.56
N SER A 45 15.91 97.99 -28.64
CA SER A 45 16.65 98.14 -29.91
C SER A 45 16.58 96.77 -30.59
N MET A 46 16.06 96.57 -31.79
CA MET A 46 16.31 97.31 -33.00
C MET A 46 15.05 97.23 -33.87
N GLY A 47 14.49 98.39 -34.21
CA GLY A 47 13.66 98.48 -35.39
C GLY A 47 14.53 98.41 -36.64
N ARG A 48 14.19 97.54 -37.58
CA ARG A 48 14.29 97.80 -39.02
C ARG A 48 13.19 97.02 -39.76
N LYS A 49 12.62 97.72 -40.73
CA LYS A 49 11.38 97.48 -41.48
C LYS A 49 11.25 96.11 -42.17
N PRO A 50 10.01 95.72 -42.51
CA PRO A 50 9.65 94.40 -43.03
C PRO A 50 9.76 94.34 -44.56
N PRO A 51 9.83 93.14 -45.14
CA PRO A 51 9.18 92.87 -46.41
C PRO A 51 7.82 92.21 -46.14
N THR A 52 6.78 92.97 -46.43
CA THR A 52 5.43 92.50 -46.73
C THR A 52 5.49 91.31 -47.70
N SER A 53 5.09 90.15 -47.24
CA SER A 53 4.63 89.05 -48.08
C SER A 53 3.26 88.63 -47.57
N HIS A 54 2.27 89.50 -47.83
CA HIS A 54 0.90 89.01 -48.02
C HIS A 54 0.87 88.19 -49.31
N ARG A 55 1.25 86.91 -49.22
CA ARG A 55 0.70 85.91 -50.12
C ARG A 55 -0.49 85.30 -49.41
N LYS A 56 -1.65 85.85 -49.74
CA LYS A 56 -2.91 85.13 -49.70
C LYS A 56 -2.79 84.00 -50.72
N PRO A 57 -2.78 82.70 -50.35
CA PRO A 57 -3.12 81.69 -51.33
C PRO A 57 -4.62 81.80 -51.53
N SER A 58 -4.98 82.22 -52.73
CA SER A 58 -6.31 82.03 -53.28
C SER A 58 -6.71 80.57 -53.15
N GLY A 59 -8.00 80.33 -52.92
CA GLY A 59 -8.57 78.99 -52.94
C GLY A 59 -8.16 78.24 -54.21
N ASP A 60 -7.78 76.98 -53.98
CA ASP A 60 -7.96 75.79 -54.84
C ASP A 60 -6.90 74.69 -54.59
N ASP A 61 -5.95 74.89 -53.64
CA ASP A 61 -4.88 73.91 -53.36
C ASP A 61 -4.84 73.34 -51.91
N GLU A 62 -5.62 73.87 -50.96
CA GLU A 62 -5.66 73.39 -49.55
C GLU A 62 -6.19 71.95 -49.43
N HIS A 63 -7.07 71.55 -50.36
CA HIS A 63 -7.55 70.18 -50.44
C HIS A 63 -6.43 69.19 -50.76
N ALA A 64 -5.34 69.58 -51.43
CA ALA A 64 -4.26 68.67 -51.80
C ALA A 64 -3.29 68.39 -50.63
N PHE A 65 -2.97 69.39 -49.82
CA PHE A 65 -2.14 69.21 -48.62
C PHE A 65 -2.90 68.46 -47.51
N TYR A 66 -4.17 68.81 -47.29
CA TYR A 66 -5.04 68.07 -46.36
C TYR A 66 -5.29 66.63 -46.83
N LYS A 67 -5.54 66.40 -48.13
CA LYS A 67 -5.64 65.02 -48.67
C LYS A 67 -4.35 64.23 -48.46
N ARG A 68 -3.16 64.83 -48.65
CA ARG A 68 -1.88 64.14 -48.40
C ARG A 68 -1.67 63.80 -46.92
N LEU A 69 -2.02 64.72 -46.00
CA LEU A 69 -1.98 64.45 -44.56
C LEU A 69 -2.97 63.37 -44.14
N VAL A 70 -4.20 63.40 -44.67
CA VAL A 70 -5.22 62.37 -44.42
C VAL A 70 -4.79 61.02 -44.98
N ILE A 71 -4.16 60.98 -46.16
CA ILE A 71 -3.62 59.74 -46.72
C ILE A 71 -2.51 59.19 -45.83
N ILE A 72 -1.57 60.02 -45.34
CA ILE A 72 -0.51 59.58 -44.43
C ILE A 72 -1.10 59.05 -43.10
N SER A 73 -2.10 59.73 -42.54
CA SER A 73 -2.74 59.26 -41.30
C SER A 73 -3.48 57.93 -41.49
N VAL A 74 -4.15 57.74 -42.63
CA VAL A 74 -4.84 56.48 -42.96
C VAL A 74 -3.82 55.35 -43.16
N VAL A 75 -2.69 55.63 -43.82
CA VAL A 75 -1.61 54.64 -43.98
C VAL A 75 -1.00 54.24 -42.64
N MET A 76 -0.76 55.20 -41.73
CA MET A 76 -0.24 54.88 -40.40
C MET A 76 -1.24 54.06 -39.58
N LEU A 77 -2.53 54.38 -39.61
CA LEU A 77 -3.58 53.57 -38.97
C LEU A 77 -3.65 52.14 -39.54
N ALA A 78 -3.49 51.99 -40.85
CA ALA A 78 -3.43 50.67 -41.48
C ALA A 78 -2.21 49.85 -41.02
N ILE A 79 -1.04 50.49 -40.87
CA ILE A 79 0.16 49.83 -40.34
C ILE A 79 -0.04 49.40 -38.88
N PHE A 80 -0.61 50.26 -38.04
CA PHE A 80 -0.92 49.90 -36.64
C PHE A 80 -1.93 48.75 -36.54
N ALA A 81 -2.95 48.72 -37.40
CA ALA A 81 -3.91 47.61 -37.43
C ALA A 81 -3.28 46.27 -37.82
N VAL A 82 -2.30 46.27 -38.73
CA VAL A 82 -1.53 45.07 -39.11
C VAL A 82 -0.63 44.62 -37.94
N LEU A 83 0.03 45.55 -37.26
CA LEU A 83 0.85 45.21 -36.09
C LEU A 83 0.00 44.59 -34.96
N ILE A 84 -1.17 45.15 -34.68
CA ILE A 84 -2.09 44.62 -33.66
C ILE A 84 -2.60 43.22 -34.04
N THR A 85 -2.96 42.97 -35.31
CA THR A 85 -3.42 41.65 -35.74
C THR A 85 -2.31 40.59 -35.70
N VAL A 86 -1.06 40.94 -36.02
CA VAL A 86 0.10 40.04 -35.87
C VAL A 86 0.38 39.72 -34.41
N ILE A 87 0.40 40.73 -33.52
CA ILE A 87 0.63 40.53 -32.07
C ILE A 87 -0.47 39.65 -31.47
N VAL A 88 -1.74 39.93 -31.77
CA VAL A 88 -2.88 39.13 -31.28
C VAL A 88 -2.90 37.73 -31.88
N GLY A 89 -2.45 37.55 -33.13
CA GLY A 89 -2.32 36.24 -33.76
C GLY A 89 -1.25 35.36 -33.11
N ILE A 90 -0.10 35.95 -32.77
CA ILE A 90 0.99 35.28 -32.04
C ILE A 90 0.52 34.90 -30.64
N ASP A 91 -0.11 35.83 -29.91
CA ASP A 91 -0.61 35.57 -28.55
C ASP A 91 -1.68 34.47 -28.55
N ARG A 92 -2.65 34.49 -29.48
CA ARG A 92 -3.63 33.39 -29.63
C ARG A 92 -2.99 32.05 -29.94
N HIS A 93 -1.93 32.02 -30.75
CA HIS A 93 -1.22 30.78 -31.03
C HIS A 93 -0.48 30.26 -29.79
N HIS A 94 0.20 31.13 -29.04
CA HIS A 94 0.84 30.76 -27.77
C HIS A 94 -0.17 30.24 -26.74
N GLN A 95 -1.33 30.89 -26.61
CA GLN A 95 -2.39 30.44 -25.71
C GLN A 95 -2.94 29.07 -26.12
N SER A 96 -3.09 28.81 -27.43
CA SER A 96 -3.53 27.49 -27.92
C SER A 96 -2.54 26.37 -27.58
N VAL A 97 -1.23 26.62 -27.75
CA VAL A 97 -0.17 25.66 -27.43
C VAL A 97 -0.11 25.39 -25.93
N ILE A 98 -0.18 26.42 -25.09
CA ILE A 98 -0.18 26.25 -23.63
C ILE A 98 -1.40 25.45 -23.17
N SER A 99 -2.58 25.70 -23.74
CA SER A 99 -3.80 24.96 -23.38
C SER A 99 -3.75 23.47 -23.76
N GLU A 100 -3.18 23.14 -24.92
CA GLU A 100 -3.00 21.76 -25.37
C GLU A 100 -1.99 21.01 -24.49
N LYS A 101 -0.87 21.66 -24.18
CA LYS A 101 0.16 21.13 -23.27
C LYS A 101 -0.39 20.94 -21.86
N ARG A 102 -1.24 21.85 -21.40
CA ARG A 102 -1.89 21.74 -20.08
C ARG A 102 -2.84 20.55 -20.04
N SER A 103 -3.69 20.38 -21.06
CA SER A 103 -4.57 19.21 -21.18
C SER A 103 -3.78 17.90 -21.22
N THR A 104 -2.66 17.87 -21.95
CA THR A 104 -1.77 16.69 -22.00
C THR A 104 -1.14 16.41 -20.63
N CYS A 105 -0.69 17.46 -19.93
CA CYS A 105 -0.17 17.34 -18.58
C CYS A 105 -1.22 16.80 -17.61
N GLU A 106 -2.44 17.34 -17.63
CA GLU A 106 -3.55 16.89 -16.79
C GLU A 106 -3.90 15.41 -17.05
N GLN A 107 -3.89 14.97 -18.31
CA GLN A 107 -4.06 13.56 -18.67
C GLN A 107 -2.93 12.68 -18.14
N SER A 108 -1.68 13.12 -18.24
CA SER A 108 -0.53 12.36 -17.71
C SER A 108 -0.57 12.28 -16.17
N VAL A 109 -0.94 13.36 -15.49
CA VAL A 109 -1.12 13.36 -14.03
C VAL A 109 -2.30 12.46 -13.62
N THR A 110 -3.40 12.46 -14.37
CA THR A 110 -4.53 11.56 -14.09
C THR A 110 -4.11 10.09 -14.18
N LYS A 111 -3.35 9.72 -15.22
CA LYS A 111 -2.78 8.37 -15.34
C LYS A 111 -1.82 8.04 -14.20
N LEU A 112 -1.00 9.00 -13.78
CA LEU A 112 -0.13 8.85 -12.62
C LEU A 112 -0.95 8.63 -11.34
N ASP A 113 -2.03 9.38 -11.13
CA ASP A 113 -2.91 9.25 -9.97
C ASP A 113 -3.53 7.85 -9.89
N ASP A 114 -3.93 7.26 -11.02
CA ASP A 114 -4.41 5.87 -11.08
C ASP A 114 -3.32 4.89 -10.60
N LYS A 115 -2.06 5.11 -10.99
CA LYS A 115 -0.91 4.28 -10.57
C LYS A 115 -0.58 4.46 -9.09
N VAL A 116 -0.59 5.70 -8.60
CA VAL A 116 -0.42 6.03 -7.18
C VAL A 116 -1.51 5.34 -6.36
N ALA A 117 -2.77 5.39 -6.82
CA ALA A 117 -3.88 4.74 -6.15
C ALA A 117 -3.71 3.22 -6.09
N ALA A 118 -3.31 2.58 -7.19
CA ALA A 118 -3.05 1.15 -7.25
C ALA A 118 -1.91 0.72 -6.31
N TYR A 119 -0.80 1.46 -6.30
CA TYR A 119 0.32 1.20 -5.40
C TYR A 119 -0.10 1.36 -3.92
N ARG A 120 -0.81 2.43 -3.59
CA ARG A 120 -1.31 2.66 -2.21
C ARG A 120 -2.27 1.57 -1.75
N ASP A 121 -3.14 1.08 -2.64
CA ASP A 121 -4.06 -0.02 -2.34
C ASP A 121 -3.27 -1.30 -2.02
N LEU A 122 -2.29 -1.64 -2.86
CA LEU A 122 -1.39 -2.78 -2.62
C LEU A 122 -0.65 -2.66 -1.28
N VAL A 123 -0.09 -1.48 -0.98
CA VAL A 123 0.60 -1.19 0.29
C VAL A 123 -0.36 -1.31 1.48
N GLY A 124 -1.58 -0.80 1.36
CA GLY A 124 -2.57 -0.78 2.45
C GLY A 124 -3.30 -2.11 2.69
N ALA A 125 -3.26 -3.02 1.71
CA ALA A 125 -3.90 -4.33 1.78
C ALA A 125 -2.85 -5.45 1.93
N ASP A 126 -2.44 -6.06 0.82
CA ASP A 126 -1.61 -7.27 0.83
C ASP A 126 -0.23 -7.03 1.47
N ALA A 127 0.40 -5.88 1.18
CA ALA A 127 1.70 -5.57 1.77
C ALA A 127 1.59 -5.34 3.28
N ALA A 128 0.50 -4.73 3.75
CA ALA A 128 0.28 -4.52 5.18
C ALA A 128 0.15 -5.86 5.92
N VAL A 129 -0.53 -6.85 5.32
CA VAL A 129 -0.62 -8.21 5.87
C VAL A 129 0.76 -8.88 5.85
N ALA A 130 1.46 -8.85 4.72
CA ALA A 130 2.78 -9.46 4.59
C ALA A 130 3.81 -8.83 5.55
N ASN A 131 3.71 -7.52 5.83
CA ASN A 131 4.58 -6.82 6.76
C ASN A 131 4.35 -7.19 8.24
N THR A 132 3.27 -7.92 8.56
CA THR A 132 3.09 -8.50 9.91
C THR A 132 3.81 -9.82 10.08
N VAL A 133 4.26 -10.44 8.99
CA VAL A 133 5.02 -11.70 9.01
C VAL A 133 6.44 -11.40 9.49
N SER A 134 6.88 -12.14 10.52
CA SER A 134 8.20 -11.95 11.11
C SER A 134 9.22 -12.95 10.57
N ASP A 135 10.51 -12.67 10.80
CA ASP A 135 11.63 -13.51 10.34
C ASP A 135 11.55 -14.98 10.80
N ILE A 136 10.85 -15.28 11.90
CA ILE A 136 10.69 -16.66 12.41
C ILE A 136 9.52 -17.40 11.72
N ASP A 137 8.59 -16.67 11.12
CA ASP A 137 7.41 -17.24 10.45
C ASP A 137 7.71 -17.65 9.00
N VAL A 138 8.90 -17.35 8.51
CA VAL A 138 9.36 -17.64 7.14
C VAL A 138 10.57 -18.55 7.14
N LYS A 139 10.75 -19.28 6.04
CA LYS A 139 11.90 -20.17 5.84
C LYS A 139 13.17 -19.38 5.54
N ASP A 140 13.04 -18.36 4.71
CA ASP A 140 14.11 -17.42 4.39
C ASP A 140 13.78 -16.03 4.97
N SER A 141 14.44 -15.65 6.06
CA SER A 141 14.30 -14.32 6.67
C SER A 141 14.70 -13.15 5.75
N ALA A 142 15.47 -13.40 4.68
CA ALA A 142 15.87 -12.34 3.76
C ALA A 142 14.67 -11.73 3.02
N VAL A 143 13.61 -12.51 2.77
CA VAL A 143 12.42 -12.04 2.04
C VAL A 143 11.63 -10.98 2.82
N VAL A 144 11.61 -11.08 4.16
CA VAL A 144 10.97 -10.08 5.03
C VAL A 144 11.74 -8.75 4.97
N LYS A 145 13.07 -8.82 4.98
CA LYS A 145 13.93 -7.64 4.83
C LYS A 145 13.81 -7.00 3.45
N GLN A 146 13.67 -7.82 2.41
CA GLN A 146 13.42 -7.33 1.05
C GLN A 146 12.07 -6.62 0.96
N LEU A 147 11.01 -7.18 1.55
CA LEU A 147 9.70 -6.52 1.63
C LEU A 147 9.79 -5.16 2.35
N ASP A 148 10.45 -5.10 3.50
CA ASP A 148 10.64 -3.86 4.27
C ASP A 148 11.41 -2.79 3.47
N ALA A 149 12.44 -3.21 2.72
CA ALA A 149 13.18 -2.32 1.83
C ALA A 149 12.31 -1.76 0.69
N GLN A 150 11.41 -2.57 0.11
CA GLN A 150 10.46 -2.12 -0.92
C GLN A 150 9.42 -1.15 -0.35
N LEU A 151 8.95 -1.38 0.87
CA LEU A 151 8.00 -0.50 1.58
C LEU A 151 8.64 0.82 2.02
N SER A 152 9.95 0.82 2.24
CA SER A 152 10.73 2.01 2.60
C SER A 152 11.26 2.80 1.38
N ALA A 153 10.90 2.39 0.16
CA ALA A 153 11.33 3.08 -1.05
C ALA A 153 10.81 4.53 -1.09
N GLU A 154 11.67 5.45 -1.51
CA GLU A 154 11.31 6.87 -1.60
C GLU A 154 10.35 7.09 -2.78
N VAL A 155 9.13 7.50 -2.46
CA VAL A 155 8.09 7.75 -3.46
C VAL A 155 8.38 9.03 -4.26
N PRO A 156 8.08 9.06 -5.58
CA PRO A 156 8.24 10.25 -6.39
C PRO A 156 7.42 11.44 -5.86
N ALA A 157 7.96 12.65 -6.03
CA ALA A 157 7.26 13.88 -5.66
C ALA A 157 5.97 14.08 -6.47
N THR A 158 4.97 14.70 -5.85
CA THR A 158 3.71 15.02 -6.51
C THR A 158 3.93 16.01 -7.67
N VAL A 159 3.39 15.66 -8.84
CA VAL A 159 3.46 16.49 -10.05
C VAL A 159 2.17 17.27 -10.20
N ASN A 160 2.26 18.56 -10.52
CA ASN A 160 1.12 19.41 -10.86
C ASN A 160 1.35 20.13 -12.18
N CYS A 161 0.25 20.57 -12.80
CA CYS A 161 0.26 21.23 -14.12
C CYS A 161 0.01 22.75 -14.01
N ASP A 162 0.11 23.34 -12.82
CA ASP A 162 -0.12 24.77 -12.58
C ASP A 162 1.13 25.60 -12.88
N VAL A 163 1.49 25.67 -14.17
CA VAL A 163 2.64 26.41 -14.67
C VAL A 163 2.25 27.20 -15.94
N ALA A 164 2.83 28.39 -16.11
CA ALA A 164 2.41 29.33 -17.16
C ALA A 164 3.13 29.12 -18.51
N SER A 165 4.25 28.38 -18.52
CA SER A 165 5.09 28.18 -19.71
C SER A 165 4.85 26.80 -20.34
N ALA A 166 4.79 26.75 -21.66
CA ALA A 166 4.73 25.49 -22.40
C ALA A 166 5.96 24.59 -22.12
N ALA A 167 7.14 25.17 -21.93
CA ALA A 167 8.35 24.42 -21.59
C ALA A 167 8.28 23.83 -20.17
N ASP A 168 7.69 24.55 -19.23
CA ASP A 168 7.47 24.04 -17.87
C ASP A 168 6.45 22.91 -17.88
N LEU A 169 5.38 23.00 -18.69
CA LEU A 169 4.41 21.92 -18.87
C LEU A 169 5.06 20.67 -19.46
N ASP A 170 5.94 20.80 -20.45
CA ASP A 170 6.68 19.66 -21.01
C ASP A 170 7.57 19.00 -19.95
N ASN A 171 8.20 19.78 -19.07
CA ASN A 171 8.96 19.25 -17.94
C ASN A 171 8.05 18.51 -16.93
N ARG A 172 6.86 19.04 -16.62
CA ARG A 172 5.88 18.36 -15.77
C ARG A 172 5.37 17.06 -16.38
N ILE A 173 5.12 17.02 -17.69
CA ILE A 173 4.76 15.80 -18.41
C ILE A 173 5.88 14.75 -18.29
N ALA A 174 7.14 15.15 -18.46
CA ALA A 174 8.29 14.26 -18.31
C ALA A 174 8.40 13.71 -16.87
N GLN A 175 8.27 14.58 -15.85
CA GLN A 175 8.26 14.17 -14.45
C GLN A 175 7.12 13.19 -14.13
N ALA A 176 5.92 13.43 -14.67
CA ALA A 176 4.79 12.51 -14.50
C ALA A 176 5.05 11.15 -15.17
N ALA A 177 5.73 11.13 -16.33
CA ALA A 177 6.12 9.91 -17.01
C ALA A 177 7.17 9.12 -16.21
N GLU A 178 8.21 9.79 -15.71
CA GLU A 178 9.23 9.16 -14.85
C GLU A 178 8.62 8.59 -13.57
N ALA A 179 7.74 9.34 -12.91
CA ALA A 179 7.00 8.87 -11.74
C ALA A 179 6.11 7.67 -12.09
N SER A 180 5.44 7.68 -13.24
CA SER A 180 4.59 6.56 -13.69
C SER A 180 5.42 5.29 -13.89
N THR A 181 6.59 5.39 -14.52
CA THR A 181 7.52 4.26 -14.67
C THR A 181 7.97 3.73 -13.30
N TRP A 182 8.32 4.62 -12.37
CA TRP A 182 8.68 4.24 -11.01
C TRP A 182 7.55 3.44 -10.34
N TYR A 183 6.31 3.91 -10.40
CA TYR A 183 5.16 3.22 -9.79
C TYR A 183 4.88 1.87 -10.45
N ASP A 184 5.02 1.76 -11.77
CA ASP A 184 4.85 0.49 -12.47
C ASP A 184 5.90 -0.54 -12.02
N GLU A 185 7.18 -0.15 -11.98
CA GLU A 185 8.27 -1.02 -11.54
C GLU A 185 8.14 -1.41 -10.07
N HIS A 186 7.85 -0.44 -9.19
CA HIS A 186 7.76 -0.68 -7.75
C HIS A 186 6.49 -1.45 -7.36
N THR A 187 5.38 -1.29 -8.08
CA THR A 187 4.18 -2.10 -7.84
C THR A 187 4.45 -3.57 -8.15
N VAL A 188 5.12 -3.86 -9.28
CA VAL A 188 5.50 -5.23 -9.65
C VAL A 188 6.51 -5.80 -8.66
N SER A 189 7.55 -5.03 -8.32
CA SER A 189 8.57 -5.41 -7.34
C SER A 189 7.96 -5.71 -5.96
N LEU A 190 7.08 -4.84 -5.48
CA LEU A 190 6.38 -5.02 -4.20
C LEU A 190 5.50 -6.27 -4.23
N LYS A 191 4.75 -6.49 -5.32
CA LYS A 191 3.93 -7.69 -5.47
C LYS A 191 4.79 -8.97 -5.42
N ASN A 192 5.92 -8.99 -6.11
CA ASN A 192 6.84 -10.13 -6.06
C ASN A 192 7.38 -10.36 -4.65
N ALA A 193 7.79 -9.31 -3.94
CA ALA A 193 8.25 -9.44 -2.55
C ALA A 193 7.17 -9.98 -1.61
N ILE A 194 5.92 -9.57 -1.78
CA ILE A 194 4.77 -10.11 -1.04
C ILE A 194 4.58 -11.60 -1.35
N ASP A 195 4.61 -11.96 -2.63
CA ASP A 195 4.44 -13.36 -3.07
C ASP A 195 5.59 -14.25 -2.54
N GLU A 196 6.83 -13.74 -2.51
CA GLU A 196 8.01 -14.41 -1.93
C GLU A 196 7.87 -14.62 -0.41
N VAL A 197 7.40 -13.61 0.34
CA VAL A 197 7.12 -13.73 1.79
C VAL A 197 6.07 -14.80 2.05
N ASN A 198 4.98 -14.79 1.27
CA ASN A 198 3.90 -15.78 1.42
C ASN A 198 4.38 -17.20 1.12
N MET A 199 5.11 -17.39 0.02
CA MET A 199 5.68 -18.70 -0.34
C MET A 199 6.67 -19.18 0.72
N SER A 200 7.55 -18.30 1.21
CA SER A 200 8.52 -18.63 2.27
C SER A 200 7.84 -19.01 3.59
N ARG A 201 6.70 -18.37 3.90
CA ARG A 201 5.86 -18.71 5.05
C ARG A 201 5.16 -20.05 4.90
N GLU A 202 4.63 -20.37 3.71
CA GLU A 202 4.02 -21.68 3.43
C GLU A 202 5.05 -22.80 3.55
N LEU A 203 6.24 -22.61 2.98
CA LEU A 203 7.35 -23.56 3.10
C LEU A 203 7.77 -23.76 4.57
N LYS A 204 7.78 -22.69 5.37
CA LYS A 204 8.06 -22.79 6.81
C LYS A 204 7.02 -23.63 7.55
N GLN A 205 5.74 -23.49 7.22
CA GLN A 205 4.69 -24.32 7.81
C GLN A 205 4.83 -25.78 7.44
N VAL A 206 5.23 -26.08 6.20
CA VAL A 206 5.51 -27.45 5.76
C VAL A 206 6.68 -28.03 6.55
N ASP A 207 7.78 -27.29 6.71
CA ASP A 207 8.93 -27.71 7.52
C ASP A 207 8.50 -27.97 8.99
N ASP A 208 7.73 -27.07 9.60
CA ASP A 208 7.23 -27.23 10.98
C ASP A 208 6.31 -28.45 11.14
N ALA A 209 5.50 -28.74 10.13
CA ALA A 209 4.63 -29.92 10.09
C ALA A 209 5.46 -31.21 9.99
N HIS A 210 6.54 -31.21 9.19
CA HIS A 210 7.48 -32.34 9.12
C HIS A 210 8.21 -32.57 10.44
N ASP A 211 8.72 -31.53 11.09
CA ASP A 211 9.38 -31.63 12.40
C ASP A 211 8.43 -32.21 13.47
N SER A 212 7.17 -31.76 13.43
CA SER A 212 6.11 -32.28 14.31
C SER A 212 5.79 -33.74 14.02
N LEU A 213 5.72 -34.11 12.74
CA LEU A 213 5.48 -35.48 12.30
C LEU A 213 6.64 -36.41 12.70
N GLU A 214 7.89 -36.00 12.54
CA GLU A 214 9.06 -36.78 12.96
C GLU A 214 9.00 -37.07 14.47
N THR A 215 8.70 -36.03 15.26
CA THR A 215 8.53 -36.16 16.71
C THR A 215 7.41 -37.15 17.04
N LEU A 216 6.28 -37.07 16.34
CA LEU A 216 5.16 -37.97 16.54
C LEU A 216 5.48 -39.41 16.13
N LEU A 217 6.18 -39.64 15.02
CA LEU A 217 6.62 -40.96 14.58
C LEU A 217 7.57 -41.61 15.60
N ARG A 218 8.45 -40.82 16.21
CA ARG A 218 9.31 -41.28 17.31
C ARG A 218 8.49 -41.70 18.52
N ASP A 219 7.51 -40.89 18.93
CA ASP A 219 6.63 -41.21 20.05
C ASP A 219 5.73 -42.42 19.75
N ALA A 220 5.22 -42.53 18.53
CA ALA A 220 4.46 -43.67 18.03
C ALA A 220 5.28 -44.96 18.12
N SER A 221 6.54 -44.92 17.72
CA SER A 221 7.48 -46.05 17.81
C SER A 221 7.72 -46.48 19.26
N ASN A 222 7.84 -45.53 20.19
CA ASN A 222 7.97 -45.82 21.61
C ASN A 222 6.72 -46.49 22.19
N VAL A 223 5.54 -46.00 21.81
CA VAL A 223 4.25 -46.60 22.19
C VAL A 223 4.14 -48.03 21.64
N LEU A 224 4.44 -48.21 20.35
CA LEU A 224 4.39 -49.51 19.68
C LEU A 224 5.31 -50.54 20.35
N ASN A 225 6.54 -50.13 20.69
CA ASN A 225 7.50 -50.99 21.37
C ASN A 225 7.05 -51.36 22.79
N SER A 226 6.48 -50.40 23.52
CA SER A 226 6.01 -50.61 24.91
C SER A 226 4.78 -51.51 24.97
N ALA A 227 3.90 -51.44 23.97
CA ALA A 227 2.66 -52.22 23.90
C ALA A 227 2.86 -53.64 23.34
N LYS A 228 4.09 -54.01 22.93
CA LYS A 228 4.37 -55.28 22.26
C LYS A 228 3.99 -56.47 23.14
N GLY A 229 3.05 -57.29 22.64
CA GLY A 229 2.54 -58.48 23.36
C GLY A 229 1.52 -58.17 24.45
N HIS A 230 1.26 -56.89 24.72
CA HIS A 230 0.33 -56.42 25.75
C HIS A 230 -0.82 -55.65 25.14
N VAL A 231 -1.32 -56.02 23.96
CA VAL A 231 -2.53 -55.43 23.36
C VAL A 231 -3.69 -56.43 23.36
N THR A 232 -4.91 -55.93 23.33
CA THR A 232 -6.14 -56.75 23.23
C THR A 232 -6.28 -57.45 21.88
N SER A 233 -5.69 -56.90 20.80
CA SER A 233 -5.69 -57.48 19.46
C SER A 233 -4.42 -57.13 18.69
N GLU A 234 -3.85 -58.11 17.98
CA GLU A 234 -2.66 -57.93 17.14
C GLU A 234 -2.90 -56.93 16.02
N ASN A 235 -4.13 -56.81 15.52
CA ASN A 235 -4.47 -55.84 14.47
C ASN A 235 -4.26 -54.38 14.93
N VAL A 236 -4.53 -54.06 16.20
CA VAL A 236 -4.35 -52.71 16.75
C VAL A 236 -2.86 -52.33 16.72
N TRP A 237 -1.98 -53.29 17.03
CA TRP A 237 -0.53 -53.10 16.95
C TRP A 237 -0.06 -53.02 15.49
N ASN A 238 -0.56 -53.90 14.62
CA ASN A 238 -0.18 -53.94 13.20
C ASN A 238 -0.59 -52.67 12.44
N ASP A 239 -1.76 -52.11 12.71
CA ASP A 239 -2.23 -50.87 12.08
C ASP A 239 -1.28 -49.70 12.38
N LEU A 240 -0.88 -49.53 13.65
CA LEU A 240 0.07 -48.49 14.04
C LEU A 240 1.47 -48.76 13.44
N SER A 241 1.93 -50.02 13.48
CA SER A 241 3.21 -50.41 12.88
C SER A 241 3.27 -50.12 11.39
N LYS A 242 2.15 -50.35 10.68
CA LYS A 242 2.05 -50.08 9.25
C LYS A 242 2.17 -48.58 8.98
N LEU A 243 1.38 -47.75 9.68
CA LEU A 243 1.45 -46.29 9.53
C LEU A 243 2.88 -45.80 9.78
N ILE A 244 3.50 -46.15 10.90
CA ILE A 244 4.88 -45.74 11.20
C ILE A 244 5.85 -46.08 10.06
N GLY A 245 5.71 -47.27 9.44
CA GLY A 245 6.52 -47.66 8.29
C GLY A 245 6.29 -46.80 7.04
N GLU A 246 5.03 -46.42 6.78
CA GLU A 246 4.64 -45.52 5.70
C GLU A 246 5.07 -44.06 5.94
N GLY A 247 5.38 -43.67 7.18
CA GLY A 247 5.73 -42.30 7.55
C GLY A 247 6.96 -41.75 6.84
N SER A 248 7.88 -42.60 6.40
CA SER A 248 9.03 -42.17 5.59
C SER A 248 8.64 -41.56 4.23
N ALA A 249 7.50 -41.98 3.66
CA ALA A 249 6.99 -41.41 2.41
C ALA A 249 6.44 -39.99 2.60
N MET A 250 6.10 -39.63 3.84
CA MET A 250 5.57 -38.30 4.15
C MET A 250 6.65 -37.22 4.16
N ALA A 251 7.93 -37.56 4.35
CA ALA A 251 9.02 -36.59 4.45
C ALA A 251 9.24 -35.71 3.19
N SER A 252 8.69 -36.12 2.04
CA SER A 252 8.74 -35.36 0.78
C SER A 252 7.39 -34.79 0.36
N GLU A 253 6.35 -34.94 1.16
CA GLU A 253 5.05 -34.34 0.87
C GLU A 253 5.08 -32.86 1.21
N GLU A 254 4.52 -32.02 0.33
CA GLU A 254 4.46 -30.56 0.53
C GLU A 254 3.03 -30.09 0.81
N ASP A 255 2.03 -30.92 0.54
CA ASP A 255 0.63 -30.61 0.86
C ASP A 255 0.37 -30.75 2.36
N LEU A 256 0.31 -29.61 3.04
CA LEU A 256 -0.05 -29.50 4.46
C LEU A 256 -1.31 -30.27 4.84
N THR A 257 -2.31 -30.33 3.96
CA THR A 257 -3.57 -31.04 4.25
C THR A 257 -3.33 -32.53 4.37
N LYS A 258 -2.49 -33.10 3.51
CA LYS A 258 -2.15 -34.52 3.56
C LYS A 258 -1.24 -34.84 4.74
N ILE A 259 -0.27 -33.97 5.05
CA ILE A 259 0.58 -34.13 6.24
C ILE A 259 -0.29 -34.16 7.49
N ASN A 260 -1.20 -33.19 7.64
CA ASN A 260 -2.10 -33.11 8.79
C ASN A 260 -3.05 -34.30 8.87
N SER A 261 -3.64 -34.74 7.74
CA SER A 261 -4.49 -35.94 7.71
C SER A 261 -3.73 -37.18 8.17
N TYR A 262 -2.48 -37.34 7.73
CA TYR A 262 -1.65 -38.47 8.13
C TYR A 262 -1.28 -38.39 9.63
N VAL A 263 -0.98 -37.19 10.14
CA VAL A 263 -0.75 -36.94 11.58
C VAL A 263 -1.99 -37.29 12.40
N ASP A 264 -3.19 -36.95 11.94
CA ASP A 264 -4.45 -37.27 12.62
C ASP A 264 -4.68 -38.79 12.66
N ASP A 265 -4.52 -39.49 11.54
CA ASP A 265 -4.64 -40.95 11.46
C ASP A 265 -3.63 -41.64 12.38
N LEU A 266 -2.39 -41.16 12.39
CA LEU A 266 -1.33 -41.65 13.26
C LEU A 266 -1.70 -41.45 14.75
N ASN A 267 -2.20 -40.27 15.12
CA ASN A 267 -2.65 -39.97 16.48
C ASN A 267 -3.81 -40.87 16.93
N VAL A 268 -4.80 -41.12 16.05
CA VAL A 268 -5.90 -42.05 16.32
C VAL A 268 -5.34 -43.44 16.63
N LYS A 269 -4.44 -43.96 15.80
CA LYS A 269 -3.85 -45.30 16.00
C LYS A 269 -2.93 -45.40 17.21
N ILE A 270 -2.20 -44.33 17.54
CA ILE A 270 -1.43 -44.25 18.80
C ILE A 270 -2.37 -44.40 20.00
N ASN A 271 -3.50 -43.69 19.99
CA ASN A 271 -4.47 -43.73 21.10
C ASN A 271 -5.18 -45.08 21.20
N GLU A 272 -5.54 -45.70 20.08
CA GLU A 272 -6.09 -47.06 20.04
C GLU A 272 -5.12 -48.07 20.67
N VAL A 273 -3.83 -48.01 20.32
CA VAL A 273 -2.80 -48.89 20.91
C VAL A 273 -2.64 -48.64 22.40
N LYS A 274 -2.60 -47.38 22.85
CA LYS A 274 -2.53 -47.04 24.29
C LYS A 274 -3.71 -47.60 25.07
N GLN A 275 -4.93 -47.39 24.58
CA GLN A 275 -6.15 -47.90 25.23
C GLN A 275 -6.19 -49.43 25.26
N SER A 276 -5.83 -50.06 24.14
CA SER A 276 -5.72 -51.52 24.04
C SER A 276 -4.68 -52.07 25.01
N ASN A 277 -3.55 -51.38 25.16
CA ASN A 277 -2.50 -51.77 26.08
C ASN A 277 -2.91 -51.67 27.55
N GLU A 278 -3.54 -50.56 27.93
CA GLU A 278 -4.08 -50.37 29.28
C GLU A 278 -5.16 -51.39 29.63
N GLU A 279 -6.08 -51.68 28.71
CA GLU A 279 -7.10 -52.72 28.91
C GLU A 279 -6.46 -54.10 29.09
N LYS A 280 -5.48 -54.45 28.26
CA LYS A 280 -4.81 -55.75 28.36
C LYS A 280 -4.05 -55.89 29.68
N LEU A 281 -3.34 -54.85 30.12
CA LEU A 281 -2.67 -54.83 31.41
C LEU A 281 -3.66 -55.01 32.58
N ARG A 282 -4.83 -54.36 32.52
CA ARG A 282 -5.89 -54.57 33.52
C ARG A 282 -6.41 -56.00 33.54
N GLN A 283 -6.59 -56.63 32.36
CA GLN A 283 -6.99 -58.03 32.27
C GLN A 283 -5.94 -58.96 32.88
N GLU A 284 -4.66 -58.75 32.54
CA GLU A 284 -3.56 -59.54 33.10
C GLU A 284 -3.43 -59.39 34.63
N GLU A 285 -3.67 -58.19 35.17
CA GLU A 285 -3.66 -57.95 36.61
C GLU A 285 -4.84 -58.65 37.31
N GLN A 286 -6.04 -58.59 36.74
CA GLN A 286 -7.22 -59.29 37.26
C GLN A 286 -7.02 -60.80 37.24
N GLU A 287 -6.50 -61.36 36.14
CA GLU A 287 -6.19 -62.78 36.03
C GLU A 287 -5.16 -63.23 37.10
N LYS A 288 -4.12 -62.42 37.35
CA LYS A 288 -3.14 -62.67 38.42
C LYS A 288 -3.78 -62.61 39.80
N ALA A 289 -4.64 -61.62 40.06
CA ALA A 289 -5.33 -61.47 41.34
C ALA A 289 -6.27 -62.66 41.62
N ASP A 290 -7.01 -63.11 40.62
CA ASP A 290 -7.91 -64.26 40.73
C ASP A 290 -7.14 -65.58 40.89
N ALA A 291 -6.03 -65.74 40.17
CA ALA A 291 -5.13 -66.88 40.35
C ALA A 291 -4.54 -66.92 41.77
N ALA A 292 -4.13 -65.77 42.32
CA ALA A 292 -3.61 -65.66 43.68
C ALA A 292 -4.68 -65.99 44.73
N LYS A 293 -5.91 -65.52 44.56
CA LYS A 293 -7.05 -65.86 45.44
C LYS A 293 -7.32 -67.36 45.44
N ARG A 294 -7.43 -67.98 44.25
CA ARG A 294 -7.65 -69.42 44.12
C ARG A 294 -6.53 -70.24 44.76
N ALA A 295 -5.27 -69.82 44.60
CA ALA A 295 -4.13 -70.47 45.24
C ALA A 295 -4.16 -70.35 46.78
N ALA A 296 -4.56 -69.19 47.32
CA ALA A 296 -4.70 -68.97 48.76
C ALA A 296 -5.84 -69.82 49.35
N GLU A 297 -6.99 -69.89 48.68
CA GLU A 297 -8.13 -70.74 49.09
C GLU A 297 -7.76 -72.23 49.09
N GLN A 298 -7.04 -72.70 48.07
CA GLN A 298 -6.55 -74.07 48.00
C GLN A 298 -5.58 -74.39 49.14
N LYS A 299 -4.64 -73.50 49.45
CA LYS A 299 -3.73 -73.66 50.59
C LYS A 299 -4.48 -73.70 51.93
N ALA A 300 -5.42 -72.77 52.14
CA ALA A 300 -6.22 -72.73 53.36
C ALA A 300 -7.09 -74.00 53.52
N ALA A 301 -7.65 -74.53 52.43
CA ALA A 301 -8.40 -75.79 52.45
C ALA A 301 -7.49 -76.99 52.80
N GLN A 302 -6.29 -77.06 52.23
CA GLN A 302 -5.31 -78.12 52.54
C GLN A 302 -4.86 -78.05 54.00
N GLU A 303 -4.60 -76.86 54.54
CA GLU A 303 -4.24 -76.67 55.94
C GLU A 303 -5.36 -77.11 56.89
N LYS A 304 -6.62 -76.77 56.58
CA LYS A 304 -7.77 -77.25 57.37
C LYS A 304 -7.85 -78.77 57.39
N VAL A 305 -7.72 -79.42 56.24
CA VAL A 305 -7.71 -80.89 56.14
C VAL A 305 -6.55 -81.50 56.92
N ALA A 306 -5.34 -80.91 56.86
CA ALA A 306 -4.19 -81.38 57.63
C ALA A 306 -4.39 -81.22 59.15
N GLN A 307 -4.95 -80.08 59.59
CA GLN A 307 -5.26 -79.84 60.99
C GLN A 307 -6.35 -80.79 61.52
N GLU A 308 -7.37 -81.10 60.72
CA GLU A 308 -8.40 -82.07 61.07
C GLU A 308 -7.84 -83.49 61.22
N LYS A 309 -6.98 -83.94 60.29
CA LYS A 309 -6.30 -85.24 60.40
C LYS A 309 -5.44 -85.33 61.66
N ALA A 310 -4.63 -84.31 61.95
CA ALA A 310 -3.80 -84.27 63.16
C ALA A 310 -4.62 -84.28 64.46
N LYS A 311 -5.81 -83.66 64.46
CA LYS A 311 -6.74 -83.72 65.61
C LYS A 311 -7.37 -85.10 65.80
N GLN A 312 -7.62 -85.84 64.73
CA GLN A 312 -8.16 -87.21 64.80
C GLN A 312 -7.11 -88.22 65.29
N GLU A 313 -5.85 -88.06 64.89
CA GLU A 313 -4.74 -88.90 65.36
C GLU A 313 -4.47 -88.75 66.87
N LYS A 314 -4.60 -87.55 67.43
CA LYS A 314 -4.45 -87.32 68.89
C LYS A 314 -5.59 -87.87 69.76
N LYS A 315 -6.69 -88.34 69.16
CA LYS A 315 -7.85 -88.91 69.89
C LYS A 315 -7.86 -90.45 69.91
N ARG A 316 -6.91 -91.09 69.23
CA ARG A 316 -6.65 -92.55 69.34
C ARG A 316 -5.52 -92.80 70.32
#